data_AF-A0AAD1RDT7-F1
#
_entry.id   AF-A0AAD1RDT7-F1
#
_cell.length_a   1.000
_cell.length_b   1.000
_cell.length_c   1.000
_cell.angle_alpha   90.00
_cell.angle_beta   90.00
_cell.angle_gamma   90.00
#
_symmetry.space_group_name_H-M   'P 1'
#
loop_
_entity.id
_entity.type
_entity.pdbx_description
1 polymer ?
#
loop_
_entity_poly.entity_id
_entity_poly.type
_entity_poly.pdbx_seq_one_letter_code
_entity_poly.pdbx_strand_id
1 'polypeptide(L)' 'LLNVRGLNIPERRRLLLADMRRKGAGIVLLQETHFKRGGAPSLHDCRYSVGFFGNYVGGK' A
#
# COMPACT_ATOMS: atom_id res chain seq x y z
N LEU A 1 -9.70 -4.49 -6.21
CA LEU A 1 -8.42 -3.97 -6.75
C LEU A 1 -8.48 -2.45 -6.69
N LEU A 2 -7.56 -1.80 -5.98
CA LEU A 2 -7.58 -0.35 -5.75
C LEU A 2 -6.30 0.30 -6.31
N ASN A 3 -6.47 1.22 -7.24
CA ASN A 3 -5.37 2.08 -7.69
C ASN A 3 -5.24 3.27 -6.73
N VAL A 4 -4.08 3.38 -6.07
CA VAL A 4 -3.83 4.38 -5.03
C VAL A 4 -3.03 5.60 -5.52
N ARG A 5 -2.57 5.60 -6.78
CA ARG A 5 -1.84 6.71 -7.42
C ARG A 5 -0.73 7.28 -6.53
N GLY A 6 0.05 6.40 -5.91
CA GLY A 6 1.18 6.71 -5.04
C GLY A 6 0.85 6.82 -3.55
N LEU A 7 1.65 6.14 -2.72
CA LEU A 7 1.56 6.13 -1.25
C LEU A 7 2.83 6.59 -0.54
N ASN A 8 3.74 7.26 -1.24
CA ASN A 8 5.01 7.74 -0.65
C ASN A 8 4.79 8.79 0.45
N ILE A 9 3.61 9.44 0.49
CA ILE A 9 3.22 10.44 1.50
C ILE A 9 2.64 9.73 2.74
N PRO A 10 3.15 9.96 3.97
CA PRO A 10 2.66 9.34 5.21
C PRO A 10 1.15 9.53 5.46
N GLU A 11 0.61 10.72 5.20
CA GLU A 11 -0.79 11.06 5.44
C GLU A 11 -1.72 10.21 4.57
N ARG A 12 -1.34 9.96 3.31
CA ARG A 12 -2.09 9.09 2.40
C ARG A 12 -2.14 7.64 2.91
N ARG A 13 -1.04 7.16 3.48
CA ARG A 13 -0.97 5.82 4.09
C ARG A 13 -1.93 5.71 5.28
N ARG A 14 -1.93 6.72 6.15
CA ARG A 14 -2.83 6.78 7.31
C ARG A 14 -4.31 6.82 6.91
N LEU A 15 -4.65 7.63 5.91
CA LEU A 15 -6.02 7.72 5.38
C LEU A 15 -6.47 6.39 4.77
N LEU A 16 -5.62 5.73 3.98
CA LEU A 16 -5.92 4.43 3.40
C LEU A 16 -6.14 3.36 4.48
N LEU A 17 -5.28 3.29 5.50
CA LEU A 17 -5.44 2.35 6.62
C LEU A 17 -6.75 2.60 7.38
N ALA A 18 -7.11 3.87 7.64
CA ALA A 18 -8.37 4.20 8.29
C ALA A 18 -9.60 3.78 7.47
N ASP A 19 -9.55 3.96 6.15
CA ASP A 19 -10.61 3.53 5.23
C ASP A 19 -10.74 2.00 5.18
N MET A 20 -9.62 1.27 5.08
CA MET A 20 -9.61 -0.20 5.10
C MET A 20 -10.18 -0.76 6.41
N ARG A 21 -9.82 -0.15 7.55
CA ARG A 21 -10.36 -0.53 8.88
C ARG A 21 -11.86 -0.30 8.95
N ARG A 22 -12.36 0.83 8.43
CA ARG A 22 -13.80 1.14 8.41
C ARG A 22 -14.57 0.14 7.56
N LYS A 23 -14.00 -0.29 6.44
CA LYS A 23 -14.60 -1.25 5.52
C LYS A 23 -14.50 -2.70 6.00
N GLY A 24 -13.69 -2.99 7.02
CA GLY A 24 -13.47 -4.35 7.52
C GLY A 24 -12.89 -5.29 6.47
N ALA A 25 -12.11 -4.76 5.51
CA ALA A 25 -11.58 -5.57 4.42
C ALA A 25 -10.53 -6.55 4.97
N GLY A 26 -10.66 -7.85 4.65
CA GLY A 26 -9.70 -8.88 5.06
C GLY A 26 -8.47 -8.98 4.14
N ILE A 27 -8.66 -8.77 2.83
CA ILE A 27 -7.59 -8.74 1.83
C ILE A 27 -7.81 -7.54 0.92
N VAL A 28 -6.76 -6.75 0.69
CA VAL A 28 -6.80 -5.58 -0.19
C VAL A 28 -5.64 -5.65 -1.19
N LEU A 29 -5.98 -5.56 -2.47
CA LEU A 29 -5.01 -5.52 -3.57
C LEU A 29 -4.82 -4.06 -4.02
N LEU A 30 -3.59 -3.55 -3.87
CA LEU A 30 -3.20 -2.18 -4.20
C LEU A 30 -2.35 -2.15 -5.47
N GLN A 31 -2.58 -1.16 -6.34
CA GLN A 31 -1.80 -0.90 -7.54
C GLN A 31 -1.30 0.55 -7.58
N GLU A 32 -0.23 0.80 -8.33
CA GLU A 32 0.43 2.12 -8.42
C GLU A 32 0.81 2.69 -7.05
N THR A 33 1.35 1.86 -6.15
CA THR A 33 1.79 2.32 -4.81
C THR A 33 3.00 3.25 -4.89
N HIS A 34 3.78 3.18 -5.97
CA HIS A 34 5.03 3.90 -6.21
C HIS A 34 6.11 3.65 -5.14
N PHE A 35 5.97 2.56 -4.37
CA PHE A 35 6.99 2.12 -3.43
C PHE A 35 8.22 1.58 -4.18
N LYS A 36 9.42 1.99 -3.76
CA LYS A 36 10.69 1.47 -4.27
C LYS A 36 11.03 0.15 -3.55
N ARG A 37 11.60 -0.82 -4.27
CA ARG A 37 12.07 -2.10 -3.68
C ARG A 37 13.16 -1.80 -2.64
N GLY A 38 12.99 -2.31 -1.41
CA GLY A 38 13.89 -2.04 -0.27
C GLY A 38 13.55 -0.77 0.54
N GLY A 39 12.66 0.08 0.03
CA GLY A 39 12.20 1.29 0.70
C GLY A 39 10.73 1.24 1.12
N ALA A 40 10.09 0.05 1.11
CA ALA A 40 8.67 -0.13 1.39
C ALA A 40 8.32 0.52 2.74
N PRO A 41 7.76 1.74 2.73
CA PRO A 41 7.57 2.49 3.95
C PRO A 41 6.34 1.90 4.65
N SER A 42 6.34 1.96 5.98
CA SER A 42 5.32 1.44 6.89
C SER A 42 3.89 1.60 6.37
N LEU A 43 3.38 0.57 5.71
CA LEU A 43 1.95 0.37 5.46
C LEU A 43 1.48 -0.85 6.29
N HIS A 44 2.03 -0.98 7.49
CA HIS A 44 1.70 -2.03 8.45
C HIS A 44 0.98 -1.42 9.64
N ASP A 45 0.01 -2.15 10.18
CA ASP A 45 -0.52 -1.93 11.53
C ASP A 45 -0.83 -3.27 12.20
N CYS A 46 -1.44 -3.26 13.39
CA CYS A 46 -1.75 -4.49 14.12
C CYS A 46 -2.78 -5.41 13.43
N ARG A 47 -3.42 -4.96 12.34
CA ARG A 47 -4.43 -5.71 11.59
C ARG A 47 -3.99 -6.04 10.16
N TYR A 48 -3.10 -5.24 9.60
CA TYR A 48 -2.69 -5.34 8.21
C TYR A 48 -1.18 -5.56 8.07
N SER A 49 -0.83 -6.67 7.43
CA SER A 49 0.52 -6.96 6.93
C SER A 49 0.56 -6.75 5.41
N VAL A 50 1.73 -6.41 4.87
CA VAL A 50 1.91 -6.09 3.45
C VAL A 50 2.76 -7.15 2.77
N GLY A 51 2.27 -7.66 1.64
CA GLY A 51 3.05 -8.43 0.67
C GLY A 51 3.11 -7.71 -0.67
N PHE A 52 4.20 -7.91 -1.41
CA PHE A 52 4.35 -7.40 -2.77
C PHE A 52 4.24 -8.55 -3.76
N PHE A 53 3.43 -8.38 -4.80
CA PHE A 53 3.25 -9.36 -5.87
C PHE A 53 3.42 -8.69 -7.24
N GLY A 54 4.36 -9.19 -8.05
CA GLY A 54 4.62 -8.71 -9.42
C GLY A 54 6.09 -8.36 -9.72
N ASN A 55 6.47 -8.47 -11.00
CA ASN A 55 7.78 -8.04 -11.50
C ASN A 55 7.82 -6.51 -11.67
N TYR A 56 8.79 -5.86 -11.03
CA TYR A 56 9.03 -4.43 -11.11
C TYR A 56 9.63 -4.05 -12.47
N VAL A 57 8.98 -3.14 -13.21
CA VAL A 57 9.61 -2.42 -14.33
C VAL A 57 10.21 -1.15 -13.75
N GLY A 58 11.47 -1.25 -13.31
CA GLY A 58 12.23 -0.08 -12.90
C GLY A 58 12.55 0.77 -14.11
N GLY A 59 12.01 1.99 -14.15
CA GLY A 59 12.51 3.03 -15.03
C GLY A 59 14.00 3.22 -14.75
N LYS A 60 14.80 3.15 -15.82
CA LYS A 60 16.22 3.52 -15.84
C LYS A 60 16.43 4.93 -15.28
#